data_AF-A0A1J3JXM8-F1
#
_entry.id   AF-A0A1J3JXM8-F1
#
_cell.length_a   1.000
_cell.length_b   1.000
_cell.length_c   1.000
_cell.angle_alpha   90.00
_cell.angle_beta   90.00
_cell.angle_gamma   90.00
#
_symmetry.space_group_name_H-M   'P 1'
#
loop_
_entity.id
_entity.type
_entity.pdbx_description
1 polymer ?
#
loop_
_entity_poly.entity_id
_entity_poly.type
_entity_poly.pdbx_seq_one_letter_code
_entity_poly.pdbx_strand_id
1 'polypeptide(L)'
;IIVNDRFLYPFYKKLTGKFLTPLQRVGIGHVFNILSMAVTAIVEAKRLKIVEKGRFLESSSVADMSVLWLFPPLVIVGIGEAFHFPGNVALCYQEFPESMRSTATSITSVVIGICFYTSTAIIDLIQRTTEWLPDDINHG
;
A
#
# COMPACT_ATOMS: atom_id res chain seq x y z
N ILE A 1 -14.04 0.52 11.72
CA ILE A 1 -15.08 1.47 12.21
C ILE A 1 -14.66 2.10 13.54
N ILE A 2 -14.42 1.32 14.60
CA ILE A 2 -14.05 1.85 15.95
C ILE A 2 -12.79 2.73 15.95
N VAL A 3 -11.73 2.34 15.22
CA VAL A 3 -10.48 3.14 15.15
C VAL A 3 -10.71 4.49 14.44
N ASN A 4 -11.56 4.50 13.41
CA ASN A 4 -11.84 5.71 12.64
C ASN A 4 -12.68 6.70 13.44
N ASP A 5 -13.73 6.22 14.11
CA ASP A 5 -14.61 7.07 14.93
C ASP A 5 -13.96 7.55 16.23
N ARG A 6 -13.03 6.77 16.80
CA ARG A 6 -12.49 7.04 18.14
C ARG A 6 -11.13 7.75 18.14
N PHE A 7 -10.32 7.61 17.09
CA PHE A 7 -9.00 8.24 17.03
C PHE A 7 -8.89 9.24 15.89
N LEU A 8 -9.29 8.85 14.68
CA LEU A 8 -9.13 9.70 13.49
C LEU A 8 -10.08 10.90 13.49
N TYR A 9 -11.34 10.68 13.86
CA TYR A 9 -12.35 11.74 13.99
C TYR A 9 -11.97 12.84 15.02
N PRO A 10 -11.63 12.52 16.27
CA PRO A 10 -11.29 13.54 17.27
C PRO A 10 -9.94 14.20 17.01
N PHE A 11 -8.94 13.48 16.48
CA PHE A 11 -7.62 14.06 16.19
C PHE A 11 -7.70 15.09 15.05
N TYR A 12 -8.41 14.77 13.96
CA TYR A 12 -8.59 15.72 12.85
C TYR A 12 -9.45 16.92 13.25
N LYS A 13 -10.57 16.69 13.96
CA LYS A 13 -11.43 17.77 14.46
C LYS A 13 -10.67 18.74 15.38
N LYS A 14 -9.73 18.24 16.17
CA LYS A 14 -8.87 19.05 17.06
C LYS A 14 -7.82 19.88 16.29
N LEU A 15 -7.40 19.42 15.11
CA LEU A 15 -6.35 20.07 14.33
C LEU A 15 -6.89 21.13 13.36
N THR A 16 -8.03 20.89 12.71
CA THR A 16 -8.55 21.75 11.61
C THR A 16 -9.94 22.35 11.86
N GLY A 17 -10.65 21.93 12.91
CA GLY A 17 -11.98 22.45 13.24
C GLY A 17 -13.10 22.12 12.22
N LYS A 18 -12.80 21.34 11.17
CA LYS A 18 -13.74 20.92 10.11
C LYS A 18 -13.77 19.39 9.99
N PHE A 19 -14.83 18.86 9.38
CA PHE A 19 -14.93 17.45 9.05
C PHE A 19 -14.21 17.14 7.73
N LEU A 20 -13.41 16.08 7.70
CA LEU A 20 -12.84 15.53 6.46
C LEU A 20 -13.97 15.05 5.54
N THR A 21 -14.02 15.60 4.32
CA THR A 21 -14.90 15.04 3.28
C THR A 21 -14.42 13.65 2.89
N PRO A 22 -15.30 12.75 2.43
CA PRO A 22 -14.90 11.40 2.00
C PRO A 22 -13.78 11.41 0.95
N LEU A 23 -13.84 12.34 -0.02
CA LEU A 23 -12.81 12.51 -1.04
C LEU A 23 -11.44 12.93 -0.47
N GLN A 24 -11.43 13.81 0.54
CA GLN A 24 -10.18 14.18 1.21
C GLN A 24 -9.56 13.01 1.97
N ARG A 25 -10.37 12.13 2.57
CA ARG A 25 -9.86 10.92 3.24
C ARG A 25 -9.20 9.96 2.25
N VAL A 26 -9.81 9.77 1.08
CA VAL A 26 -9.24 8.99 -0.02
C VAL A 26 -7.91 9.61 -0.47
N GLY A 27 -7.87 10.92 -0.68
CA GLY A 27 -6.65 11.64 -1.06
C GLY A 27 -5.50 11.48 -0.04
N ILE A 28 -5.80 11.60 1.26
CA ILE A 28 -4.82 11.37 2.33
C ILE A 28 -4.30 9.92 2.31
N GLY A 29 -5.18 8.95 2.09
CA GLY A 29 -4.81 7.54 1.92
C GLY A 29 -3.77 7.35 0.81
N HIS A 30 -4.00 7.96 -0.36
CA HIS A 30 -3.03 7.92 -1.46
C HIS A 30 -1.68 8.55 -1.11
N VAL A 31 -1.67 9.68 -0.39
CA VAL A 31 -0.41 10.31 0.06
C VAL A 31 0.39 9.36 0.95
N PHE A 32 -0.26 8.66 1.88
CA PHE A 32 0.42 7.65 2.70
C PHE A 32 0.90 6.45 1.89
N ASN A 33 0.13 5.99 0.89
CA ASN A 33 0.58 4.91 0.00
C ASN A 33 1.83 5.30 -0.80
N ILE A 34 1.91 6.54 -1.31
CA ILE A 34 3.10 7.06 -1.99
C ILE A 34 4.29 7.12 -1.02
N LEU A 35 4.07 7.63 0.20
CA LEU A 35 5.11 7.69 1.23
C LEU A 35 5.63 6.29 1.59
N SER A 36 4.72 5.32 1.75
CA SER A 36 5.10 3.94 2.02
C SER A 36 5.94 3.36 0.88
N MET A 37 5.57 3.62 -0.38
CA MET A 37 6.32 3.12 -1.52
C MET A 37 7.73 3.70 -1.56
N ALA A 38 7.89 4.99 -1.22
CA ALA A 38 9.21 5.61 -1.08
C ALA A 38 10.04 4.95 0.02
N VAL A 39 9.45 4.65 1.19
CA VAL A 39 10.12 3.94 2.28
C VAL A 39 10.52 2.53 1.86
N THR A 40 9.63 1.78 1.19
CA THR A 40 9.92 0.45 0.64
C THR A 40 11.11 0.49 -0.33
N ALA A 41 11.14 1.47 -1.23
CA ALA A 41 12.25 1.63 -2.17
C ALA A 41 13.60 1.89 -1.46
N ILE A 42 13.59 2.69 -0.38
CA ILE A 42 14.80 2.93 0.44
C ILE A 42 15.25 1.66 1.16
N VAL A 43 14.30 0.90 1.73
CA VAL A 43 14.57 -0.38 2.41
C VAL A 43 15.17 -1.37 1.43
N GLU A 44 14.62 -1.46 0.22
CA GLU A 44 15.12 -2.37 -0.81
C GLU A 44 16.49 -1.95 -1.35
N ALA A 45 16.70 -0.66 -1.59
CA ALA A 45 18.01 -0.14 -1.97
C ALA A 45 19.09 -0.43 -0.90
N LYS A 46 18.71 -0.42 0.38
CA LYS A 46 19.60 -0.84 1.47
C LYS A 46 19.88 -2.34 1.44
N ARG A 47 18.85 -3.17 1.22
CA ARG A 47 18.99 -4.63 1.13
C ARG A 47 19.93 -5.03 -0.01
N LEU A 48 19.73 -4.46 -1.19
CA LEU A 48 20.58 -4.70 -2.37
C LEU A 48 22.05 -4.37 -2.11
N LYS A 49 22.34 -3.25 -1.45
CA LYS A 49 23.72 -2.88 -1.04
C LYS A 49 24.35 -3.87 -0.06
N ILE A 50 23.56 -4.55 0.78
CA ILE A 50 24.06 -5.58 1.71
C ILE A 50 24.38 -6.86 0.92
N VAL A 51 23.49 -7.29 0.02
CA VAL A 51 23.71 -8.46 -0.85
C VAL A 51 24.95 -8.26 -1.72
N GLU A 52 25.07 -7.10 -2.35
CA GLU A 52 26.22 -6.76 -3.20
C GLU A 52 27.53 -6.90 -2.41
N LYS A 53 27.62 -6.34 -1.20
CA LYS A 53 28.79 -6.48 -0.32
C LYS A 53 29.06 -7.92 0.14
N GLY A 54 28.01 -8.68 0.45
CA GLY A 54 28.12 -10.09 0.85
C GLY A 54 28.67 -10.97 -0.26
N ARG A 55 28.27 -10.71 -1.52
CA ARG A 55 28.81 -11.40 -2.70
C ARG A 55 30.32 -11.23 -2.87
N PHE A 56 30.86 -10.05 -2.52
CA PHE A 56 32.31 -9.79 -2.60
C PHE A 56 33.15 -10.54 -1.54
N LEU A 57 32.53 -11.06 -0.48
CA LEU A 57 33.22 -11.69 0.66
C LEU A 57 33.10 -13.22 0.69
N GLU A 58 32.62 -13.86 -0.39
CA GLU A 58 32.39 -15.33 -0.53
C GLU A 58 31.52 -15.97 0.57
N SER A 59 30.87 -15.17 1.42
CA SER A 59 29.97 -15.62 2.47
C SER A 59 28.53 -15.39 2.02
N SER A 60 27.87 -16.47 1.56
CA SER A 60 26.41 -16.60 1.32
C SER A 60 25.67 -15.41 0.69
N SER A 61 25.02 -15.62 -0.46
CA SER A 61 24.21 -14.64 -1.21
C SER A 61 22.94 -14.12 -0.51
N VAL A 62 22.78 -14.36 0.79
CA VAL A 62 21.59 -13.98 1.57
C VAL A 62 21.86 -12.64 2.27
N ALA A 63 20.97 -11.68 2.07
CA ALA A 63 21.02 -10.42 2.83
C ALA A 63 20.85 -10.70 4.33
N ASP A 64 21.89 -10.49 5.13
CA ASP A 64 21.78 -10.53 6.60
C ASP A 64 21.10 -9.24 7.10
N MET A 65 19.79 -9.15 6.88
CA MET A 65 18.96 -7.99 7.17
C MET A 65 17.73 -8.43 7.96
N SER A 66 17.50 -7.78 9.10
CA SER A 66 16.33 -8.09 9.93
C SER A 66 15.02 -7.83 9.20
N VAL A 67 14.07 -8.76 9.31
CA VAL A 67 12.70 -8.63 8.79
C VAL A 67 11.97 -7.40 9.34
N LEU A 68 12.40 -6.88 10.50
CA LEU A 68 11.84 -5.67 11.12
C LEU A 68 11.91 -4.42 10.21
N TRP A 69 12.76 -4.42 9.18
CA TRP A 69 12.79 -3.32 8.20
C TRP A 69 11.55 -3.24 7.30
N LEU A 70 10.70 -4.27 7.26
CA LEU A 70 9.39 -4.21 6.61
C LEU A 70 8.34 -3.51 7.48
N PHE A 71 8.59 -3.37 8.78
CA PHE A 71 7.64 -2.77 9.71
C PHE A 71 7.29 -1.31 9.36
N PRO A 72 8.26 -0.40 9.09
CA PRO A 72 7.96 0.98 8.75
C PRO A 72 7.02 1.16 7.54
N PRO A 73 7.30 0.59 6.34
CA PRO A 73 6.39 0.75 5.22
C PRO A 73 5.02 0.11 5.48
N LEU A 74 4.96 -1.07 6.11
CA LEU A 74 3.68 -1.73 6.42
C LEU A 74 2.79 -0.91 7.36
N VAL A 75 3.38 -0.26 8.37
CA VAL A 75 2.63 0.64 9.26
C VAL A 75 2.09 1.84 8.49
N ILE A 76 2.87 2.41 7.58
CA ILE A 76 2.44 3.57 6.78
C ILE A 76 1.29 3.17 5.85
N VAL A 77 1.36 2.03 5.16
CA VAL A 77 0.23 1.49 4.37
C VAL A 77 -0.99 1.30 5.26
N GLY A 78 -0.83 0.68 6.44
CA GLY A 78 -1.94 0.43 7.36
C GLY A 78 -2.63 1.72 7.82
N ILE A 79 -1.85 2.77 8.09
CA ILE A 79 -2.39 4.11 8.38
C ILE A 79 -3.14 4.65 7.16
N GLY A 80 -2.55 4.59 5.96
CA GLY A 80 -3.17 5.03 4.72
C GLY A 80 -4.52 4.36 4.46
N GLU A 81 -4.58 3.04 4.59
CA GLU A 81 -5.79 2.24 4.39
C GLU A 81 -6.88 2.56 5.42
N ALA A 82 -6.52 2.95 6.64
CA ALA A 82 -7.48 3.40 7.65
C ALA A 82 -8.24 4.68 7.24
N PHE A 83 -7.64 5.54 6.41
CA PHE A 83 -8.31 6.69 5.80
C PHE A 83 -8.98 6.33 4.48
N HIS A 84 -8.29 5.56 3.65
CA HIS A 84 -8.67 5.25 2.28
C HIS A 84 -9.96 4.42 2.21
N PHE A 85 -10.03 3.32 2.97
CA PHE A 85 -11.14 2.38 2.92
C PHE A 85 -12.47 3.02 3.37
N PRO A 86 -12.57 3.69 4.54
CA PRO A 86 -13.80 4.36 4.93
C PRO A 86 -14.18 5.53 4.01
N GLY A 87 -13.18 6.21 3.42
CA GLY A 87 -13.41 7.28 2.44
C GLY A 87 -14.10 6.77 1.18
N ASN A 88 -13.59 5.67 0.61
CA ASN A 88 -14.18 5.03 -0.57
C ASN A 88 -15.59 4.50 -0.30
N VAL A 89 -15.79 3.84 0.85
CA VAL A 89 -17.11 3.34 1.25
C VAL A 89 -18.10 4.50 1.42
N ALA A 90 -17.70 5.60 2.06
CA ALA A 90 -18.56 6.77 2.25
C ALA A 90 -18.90 7.47 0.93
N LEU A 91 -17.95 7.59 -0.01
CA LEU A 91 -18.21 8.11 -1.35
C LEU A 91 -19.20 7.22 -2.11
N CYS A 92 -18.98 5.91 -2.09
CA CYS A 92 -19.86 4.96 -2.75
C CYS A 92 -21.29 5.04 -2.18
N TYR A 93 -21.45 5.21 -0.86
CA TYR A 93 -22.78 5.42 -0.28
C TYR A 93 -23.43 6.77 -0.62
N GLN A 94 -22.66 7.81 -0.92
CA GLN A 94 -23.20 9.11 -1.32
C GLN A 94 -23.70 9.09 -2.77
N GLU A 95 -23.00 8.36 -3.64
CA GLU A 95 -23.28 8.36 -5.08
C GLU A 95 -24.26 7.25 -5.52
N PHE A 96 -24.39 6.17 -4.74
CA PHE A 96 -25.28 5.05 -5.08
C PHE A 96 -26.59 5.05 -4.27
N PRO A 97 -27.75 4.79 -4.89
CA PRO A 97 -29.02 4.66 -4.18
C PRO A 97 -29.03 3.44 -3.26
N GLU A 98 -29.82 3.49 -2.17
CA GLU A 98 -29.80 2.44 -1.13
C GLU A 98 -30.10 1.02 -1.65
N SER A 99 -30.92 0.89 -2.69
CA SER A 99 -31.24 -0.39 -3.34
C SER A 99 -30.05 -1.05 -4.03
N MET A 100 -28.96 -0.30 -4.31
CA MET A 100 -27.77 -0.80 -4.99
C MET A 100 -26.60 -1.13 -4.04
N ARG A 101 -26.82 -1.08 -2.71
CA ARG A 101 -25.78 -1.32 -1.71
C ARG A 101 -25.08 -2.69 -1.87
N SER A 102 -25.83 -3.75 -2.20
CA SER A 102 -25.27 -5.09 -2.48
C SER A 102 -24.43 -5.12 -3.77
N THR A 103 -24.89 -4.42 -4.81
CA THR A 103 -24.15 -4.28 -6.08
C THR A 103 -22.85 -3.49 -5.89
N ALA A 104 -22.87 -2.44 -5.06
CA ALA A 104 -21.69 -1.64 -4.72
C ALA A 104 -20.58 -2.47 -4.05
N THR A 105 -20.94 -3.35 -3.10
CA THR A 105 -19.98 -4.26 -2.47
C THR A 105 -19.41 -5.28 -3.47
N SER A 106 -20.24 -5.81 -4.37
CA SER A 106 -19.80 -6.75 -5.40
C SER A 106 -18.86 -6.10 -6.42
N ILE A 107 -19.14 -4.86 -6.86
CA ILE A 107 -18.27 -4.10 -7.76
C ILE A 107 -16.90 -3.86 -7.11
N THR A 108 -16.87 -3.55 -5.82
CA THR A 108 -15.59 -3.36 -5.09
C THR A 108 -14.74 -4.63 -5.15
N SER A 109 -15.34 -5.80 -4.90
CA SER A 109 -14.64 -7.09 -5.01
C SER A 109 -14.16 -7.39 -6.42
N VAL A 110 -14.96 -7.07 -7.45
CA VAL A 110 -14.57 -7.23 -8.86
C VAL A 110 -13.39 -6.32 -9.21
N VAL A 111 -13.41 -5.06 -8.79
CA VAL A 111 -12.31 -4.11 -9.01
C VAL A 111 -11.03 -4.61 -8.34
N ILE A 112 -11.11 -5.10 -7.10
CA ILE A 112 -9.96 -5.70 -6.40
C ILE A 112 -9.42 -6.90 -7.20
N GLY A 113 -10.30 -7.77 -7.69
CA GLY A 113 -9.92 -8.90 -8.54
C GLY A 113 -9.18 -8.45 -9.80
N ILE A 114 -9.72 -7.46 -10.52
CA ILE A 114 -9.07 -6.86 -11.70
C ILE A 114 -7.70 -6.32 -11.32
N CYS A 115 -7.57 -5.57 -10.23
CA CYS A 115 -6.28 -5.05 -9.77
C CYS A 115 -5.25 -6.16 -9.54
N PHE A 116 -5.63 -7.28 -8.92
CA PHE A 116 -4.71 -8.41 -8.73
C PHE A 116 -4.29 -9.05 -10.05
N TYR A 117 -5.23 -9.33 -10.96
CA TYR A 117 -4.90 -9.91 -12.26
C TYR A 117 -4.01 -8.98 -13.09
N THR A 118 -4.32 -7.68 -13.11
CA THR A 118 -3.50 -6.67 -13.79
C THR A 118 -2.11 -6.57 -13.17
N SER A 119 -1.99 -6.59 -11.83
CA SER A 119 -0.69 -6.58 -11.16
C SER A 119 0.16 -7.78 -11.57
N THR A 120 -0.41 -8.99 -11.58
CA THR A 120 0.29 -10.20 -12.01
C THR A 120 0.72 -10.11 -13.47
N ALA A 121 -0.15 -9.62 -14.35
CA ALA A 121 0.16 -9.45 -15.76
C ALA A 121 1.30 -8.45 -15.99
N ILE A 122 1.36 -7.35 -15.23
CA ILE A 122 2.44 -6.37 -15.28
C ILE A 122 3.76 -7.00 -14.81
N ILE A 123 3.74 -7.75 -13.72
CA ILE A 123 4.93 -8.44 -13.20
C ILE A 123 5.46 -9.41 -14.26
N ASP A 124 4.62 -10.31 -14.78
CA ASP A 124 5.01 -11.29 -15.81
C ASP A 124 5.57 -10.60 -17.07
N LEU A 125 4.97 -9.49 -17.50
CA LEU A 125 5.49 -8.72 -18.62
C LEU A 125 6.89 -8.16 -18.34
N ILE A 126 7.10 -7.57 -17.16
CA ILE A 126 8.40 -6.99 -16.78
C ILE A 126 9.48 -8.09 -16.71
N GLN A 127 9.16 -9.22 -16.09
CA GLN A 127 10.09 -10.35 -15.97
C GLN A 127 10.48 -10.95 -17.33
N ARG A 128 9.57 -10.97 -18.30
CA ARG A 128 9.85 -11.46 -19.66
C ARG A 128 10.63 -10.49 -20.54
N THR A 129 10.47 -9.19 -20.29
CA THR A 129 11.01 -8.15 -21.19
C THR A 129 12.28 -7.50 -20.65
N THR A 130 12.52 -7.57 -19.34
CA THR A 130 13.62 -6.87 -18.68
C THR A 130 14.31 -7.78 -17.65
N GLU A 131 15.59 -7.55 -17.42
CA GLU A 131 16.33 -8.20 -16.33
C GLU A 131 16.16 -7.46 -14.99
N TRP A 132 15.36 -6.40 -14.95
CA TRP A 132 15.21 -5.52 -13.79
C TRP A 132 14.49 -6.17 -12.61
N LEU A 133 13.66 -7.18 -12.85
CA LEU A 133 12.91 -7.89 -11.81
C LEU A 133 13.15 -9.41 -11.92
N PRO A 134 14.29 -9.92 -11.45
CA PRO A 134 14.59 -11.36 -11.53
C PRO A 134 13.72 -12.18 -10.56
N ASP A 135 13.52 -13.46 -10.87
CA ASP A 135 12.78 -14.41 -10.02
C ASP A 135 13.46 -14.63 -8.66
N ASP A 136 14.79 -14.55 -8.61
CA ASP A 136 15.53 -14.53 -7.35
C ASP A 136 15.82 -13.08 -6.94
N ILE A 137 15.19 -12.66 -5.84
CA ILE A 137 15.34 -11.33 -5.25
C ILE A 137 16.80 -10.98 -4.87
N ASN A 138 17.68 -11.98 -4.69
CA ASN A 138 19.10 -11.73 -4.42
C ASN A 138 19.91 -11.47 -5.69
N HIS A 139 19.33 -11.65 -6.88
CA HIS A 139 19.96 -11.40 -8.17
C HIS A 139 19.50 -10.11 -8.85
N GLY A 140 18.61 -9.34 -8.19
CA GLY A 140 18.16 -8.02 -8.64
C GLY A 140 19.09 -6.88 -8.27
#